data_AF-A0AAU7T3V9-F1
#
_entry.id   AF-A0AAU7T3V9-F1
#
_cell.length_a   1.000
_cell.length_b   1.000
_cell.length_c   1.000
_cell.angle_alpha   90.00
_cell.angle_beta   90.00
_cell.angle_gamma   90.00
#
_symmetry.space_group_name_H-M   'P 1'
#
loop_
_entity.id
_entity.type
_entity.pdbx_description
1 polymer ?
#
loop_
_entity_poly.entity_id
_entity_poly.type
_entity_poly.pdbx_seq_one_letter_code
_entity_poly.pdbx_strand_id
1 'polypeptide(L)'
;MPEYQWLANLVLMCLFLLTPAALSTMLAGRWRGNRVVLRWARVLAVLTIVLAVAYDVAGAVFLLLSEPRNGSWRPPPGAADDPYFYLPIGVGAFFAGLGILVGVVRARHRLG
;
A
#
# COMPACT_ATOMS: atom_id res chain seq x y z
N MET A 1 17.14 7.75 14.01
CA MET A 1 17.60 6.45 13.48
C MET A 1 17.42 6.45 11.96
N PRO A 2 18.44 6.88 11.19
CA PRO A 2 18.36 7.02 9.72
C PRO A 2 18.25 5.68 8.96
N GLU A 3 18.56 4.57 9.63
CA GLU A 3 18.65 3.23 9.04
C GLU A 3 17.31 2.55 8.75
N TYR A 4 16.17 3.14 9.15
CA TYR A 4 14.84 2.59 8.84
C TYR A 4 14.04 3.48 7.88
N GLN A 5 14.47 4.73 7.70
CA GLN A 5 13.79 5.70 6.86
C GLN A 5 13.95 5.36 5.36
N TRP A 6 15.10 4.79 4.96
CA TRP A 6 15.30 4.32 3.58
C TRP A 6 14.35 3.16 3.24
N LEU A 7 14.07 2.26 4.20
CA LEU A 7 13.18 1.13 3.99
C LEU A 7 11.72 1.61 3.88
N ALA A 8 11.30 2.54 4.74
CA ALA A 8 9.99 3.16 4.66
C ALA A 8 9.79 3.90 3.33
N ASN A 9 10.80 4.65 2.87
CA ASN A 9 10.78 5.33 1.59
C ASN A 9 10.72 4.37 0.40
N LEU A 10 11.43 3.24 0.47
CA LEU A 10 11.36 2.18 -0.53
C LEU A 10 9.95 1.58 -0.61
N VAL A 11 9.33 1.27 0.52
CA VAL A 11 7.95 0.75 0.57
C VAL A 11 6.96 1.77 0.00
N LEU A 12 7.11 3.05 0.36
CA LEU A 12 6.29 4.13 -0.19
C LEU A 12 6.45 4.28 -1.70
N MET A 13 7.69 4.26 -2.22
CA MET A 13 7.94 4.26 -3.66
C MET A 13 7.29 3.06 -4.34
N CYS A 14 7.39 1.87 -3.74
CA CYS A 14 6.74 0.67 -4.25
C CYS A 14 5.21 0.83 -4.29
N LEU A 15 4.57 1.34 -3.23
CA LEU A 15 3.13 1.60 -3.21
C LEU A 15 2.71 2.61 -4.28
N PHE A 16 3.50 3.68 -4.47
CA PHE A 16 3.27 4.71 -5.48
C PHE A 16 3.41 4.20 -6.91
N LEU A 17 4.29 3.23 -7.17
CA LEU A 17 4.48 2.65 -8.50
C LEU A 17 3.52 1.49 -8.78
N LEU A 18 3.31 0.61 -7.80
CA LEU A 18 2.49 -0.60 -7.96
C LEU A 18 1.02 -0.26 -8.19
N THR A 19 0.47 0.74 -7.49
CA THR A 19 -0.93 1.12 -7.60
C THR A 19 -1.32 1.58 -9.02
N PRO A 20 -0.64 2.59 -9.64
CA PRO A 20 -0.93 2.99 -11.01
C PRO A 20 -0.56 1.91 -12.03
N ALA A 21 0.48 1.10 -11.79
CA ALA A 21 0.81 -0.03 -12.66
C ALA A 21 -0.29 -1.11 -12.65
N ALA A 22 -0.81 -1.47 -11.48
CA ALA A 22 -1.93 -2.40 -11.31
C ALA A 22 -3.20 -1.86 -11.98
N LEU A 23 -3.48 -0.57 -11.84
CA LEU A 23 -4.63 0.07 -12.48
C LEU A 23 -4.49 0.08 -14.01
N SER A 24 -3.33 0.47 -14.53
CA SER A 24 -3.06 0.52 -15.97
C SER A 24 -3.12 -0.87 -16.60
N THR A 25 -2.54 -1.87 -15.95
CA THR A 25 -2.63 -3.27 -16.41
C THR A 25 -4.07 -3.79 -16.36
N MET A 26 -4.85 -3.47 -15.34
CA MET A 26 -6.28 -3.80 -15.29
C MET A 26 -7.04 -3.19 -16.46
N LEU A 27 -6.86 -1.89 -16.72
CA LEU A 27 -7.54 -1.17 -17.81
C LEU A 27 -7.14 -1.74 -19.18
N ALA A 28 -5.84 -1.98 -19.40
CA ALA A 28 -5.34 -2.58 -20.64
C ALA A 28 -5.85 -4.02 -20.84
N GLY A 29 -5.87 -4.83 -19.78
CA GLY A 29 -6.39 -6.19 -19.81
C GLY A 29 -7.89 -6.24 -20.10
N ARG A 30 -8.66 -5.30 -19.52
CA ARG A 30 -10.09 -5.14 -19.79
C ARG A 30 -10.35 -4.69 -21.23
N TRP A 31 -9.62 -3.69 -21.73
CA TRP A 31 -9.83 -3.14 -23.07
C TRP A 31 -9.47 -4.15 -24.17
N ARG A 32 -8.40 -4.93 -23.98
CA ARG A 32 -7.96 -5.95 -24.94
C ARG A 32 -8.61 -7.33 -24.74
N GLY A 33 -9.46 -7.49 -23.73
CA GLY A 33 -10.03 -8.80 -23.36
C GLY A 33 -8.99 -9.85 -22.96
N ASN A 34 -7.79 -9.45 -22.54
CA ASN A 34 -6.67 -10.35 -22.30
C ASN A 34 -6.63 -10.86 -20.86
N ARG A 35 -6.98 -12.13 -20.68
CA ARG A 35 -7.00 -12.82 -19.37
C ARG A 35 -5.64 -12.88 -18.68
N VAL A 36 -4.54 -12.96 -19.44
CA VAL A 36 -3.18 -13.02 -18.89
C VAL A 36 -2.82 -11.68 -18.26
N VAL A 37 -3.13 -10.57 -18.95
CA VAL A 37 -2.88 -9.22 -18.43
C VAL A 37 -3.73 -8.94 -17.18
N LEU A 38 -4.97 -9.42 -17.13
CA LEU A 38 -5.79 -9.36 -15.92
C LEU A 38 -5.23 -10.19 -14.77
N ARG A 39 -4.59 -11.33 -15.04
CA ARG A 39 -3.89 -12.11 -14.00
C ARG A 39 -2.70 -11.32 -13.42
N TRP A 40 -1.94 -10.61 -14.26
CA TRP A 40 -0.88 -9.73 -13.80
C TRP A 40 -1.42 -8.57 -12.95
N ALA A 41 -2.50 -7.92 -13.38
CA ALA A 41 -3.16 -6.86 -12.61
C ALA A 41 -3.63 -7.38 -11.23
N ARG A 42 -4.14 -8.61 -11.16
CA ARG A 42 -4.47 -9.28 -9.88
C ARG A 42 -3.25 -9.44 -8.98
N VAL A 43 -2.15 -9.95 -9.53
CA VAL A 43 -0.91 -10.17 -8.75
C VAL A 43 -0.39 -8.84 -8.20
N LEU A 44 -0.34 -7.79 -9.04
CA LEU A 44 0.08 -6.45 -8.62
C LEU A 44 -0.84 -5.85 -7.55
N ALA A 45 -2.16 -6.03 -7.68
CA ALA A 45 -3.12 -5.59 -6.68
C ALA A 45 -2.91 -6.31 -5.33
N VAL A 46 -2.70 -7.64 -5.34
CA VAL A 46 -2.40 -8.41 -4.12
C VAL A 46 -1.10 -7.95 -3.48
N LEU A 47 -0.04 -7.74 -4.26
CA LEU A 47 1.24 -7.22 -3.76
C LEU A 47 1.07 -5.83 -3.13
N THR A 48 0.29 -4.95 -3.76
CA THR A 48 -0.02 -3.62 -3.23
C THR A 48 -0.73 -3.70 -1.88
N ILE A 49 -1.74 -4.59 -1.77
CA ILE A 49 -2.47 -4.82 -0.51
C ILE A 49 -1.53 -5.32 0.58
N VAL A 50 -0.68 -6.31 0.29
CA VAL A 50 0.24 -6.89 1.27
C VAL A 50 1.25 -5.84 1.75
N LEU A 51 1.83 -5.05 0.84
CA LEU A 51 2.73 -3.96 1.21
C LEU A 51 2.03 -2.90 2.05
N ALA A 52 0.81 -2.53 1.67
CA ALA A 52 0.02 -1.52 2.39
C ALA A 52 -0.29 -1.98 3.82
N VAL A 53 -0.73 -3.22 4.00
CA VAL A 53 -1.00 -3.80 5.34
C VAL A 53 0.28 -3.86 6.17
N ALA A 54 1.39 -4.33 5.60
CA ALA A 54 2.66 -4.38 6.32
C ALA A 54 3.11 -2.98 6.75
N TYR A 55 2.92 -1.98 5.89
CA TYR A 55 3.22 -0.58 6.17
C TYR A 55 2.33 -0.02 7.30
N ASP A 56 1.02 -0.23 7.23
CA ASP A 56 0.06 0.25 8.22
C ASP A 56 0.29 -0.42 9.59
N VAL A 57 0.53 -1.73 9.62
CA VAL A 57 0.84 -2.47 10.86
C VAL A 57 2.14 -1.96 11.47
N ALA A 58 3.19 -1.76 10.67
CA ALA A 58 4.44 -1.20 11.17
C ALA A 58 4.26 0.21 11.74
N GLY A 59 3.50 1.07 11.05
CA GLY A 59 3.15 2.41 11.52
C GLY A 59 2.32 2.39 12.82
N ALA A 60 1.34 1.48 12.93
CA ALA A 60 0.51 1.32 14.11
C ALA A 60 1.28 0.78 15.32
N VAL A 61 2.16 -0.20 15.12
CA VAL A 61 3.04 -0.72 16.19
C VAL A 61 3.97 0.39 16.67
N PHE A 62 4.53 1.18 15.75
CA PHE A 62 5.39 2.30 16.11
C PHE A 62 4.64 3.36 16.94
N LEU A 63 3.40 3.68 16.56
CA LEU A 63 2.49 4.54 17.31
C LEU A 63 2.23 4.04 18.74
N LEU A 64 1.94 2.74 18.89
CA LEU A 64 1.68 2.14 20.20
C LEU A 64 2.93 2.14 21.09
N LEU A 65 4.12 1.99 20.49
CA LEU A 65 5.39 2.03 21.22
C LEU A 65 5.84 3.45 21.57
N SER A 66 5.39 4.46 20.81
CA SER A 66 5.70 5.86 21.07
C SER A 66 4.75 6.55 22.06
N GLU A 67 3.64 5.89 22.42
CA GLU A 67 2.66 6.43 23.35
C GLU A 67 3.27 6.58 24.78
N PRO A 68 3.22 7.77 25.41
CA PRO A 68 3.94 7.99 26.66
C PRO A 68 3.22 7.39 27.85
N ARG A 69 3.91 6.53 28.62
CA ARG A 69 3.38 5.92 29.85
C ARG A 69 3.04 6.91 30.98
N ASN A 70 3.60 8.13 30.96
CA ASN A 70 3.55 9.07 32.10
C ASN A 70 3.04 10.49 31.74
N GLY A 71 2.21 10.66 30.71
CA GLY A 71 1.52 11.93 30.42
C GLY A 71 2.39 13.09 29.91
N SER A 72 3.72 12.95 29.87
CA SER A 72 4.57 13.84 29.09
C SER A 72 4.69 13.27 27.68
N TRP A 73 4.00 13.89 26.72
CA TRP A 73 4.26 13.69 25.30
C TRP A 73 5.71 14.06 25.00
N ARG A 74 6.64 13.13 25.22
CA ARG A 74 7.97 13.23 24.67
C ARG A 74 7.86 12.76 23.23
N PRO A 75 8.10 13.62 22.23
CA PRO A 75 8.26 13.12 20.88
C PRO A 75 9.32 12.01 20.94
N PRO A 76 9.03 10.79 20.44
CA PRO A 76 10.06 9.76 20.35
C PRO A 76 11.27 10.34 19.61
N PRO A 77 12.51 9.93 19.95
CA PRO A 77 13.69 10.37 19.22
C PRO A 77 13.57 9.93 17.75
N GLY A 78 13.20 10.86 16.87
CA GLY A 78 12.77 10.57 15.50
C GLY A 78 11.42 11.17 15.11
N ALA A 79 10.66 11.82 16.00
CA ALA A 79 9.31 12.35 15.71
C ALA A 79 9.20 13.34 14.54
N ALA A 80 10.28 14.08 14.24
CA ALA A 80 10.34 14.94 13.05
C ALA A 80 10.66 14.17 11.76
N ASP A 81 11.20 12.95 11.90
CA ASP A 81 11.52 11.98 10.84
C ASP A 81 10.47 10.84 10.77
N ASP A 82 9.42 10.89 11.61
CA ASP A 82 8.57 9.74 11.91
C ASP A 82 7.43 9.54 10.91
N PRO A 83 7.02 8.29 10.70
CA PRO A 83 6.06 7.89 9.67
C PRO A 83 4.60 8.33 9.91
N TYR A 84 4.28 9.16 10.92
CA TYR A 84 2.92 9.60 11.23
C TYR A 84 2.19 10.25 10.04
N PHE A 85 2.93 10.90 9.14
CA PHE A 85 2.38 11.53 7.94
C PHE A 85 1.89 10.53 6.88
N TYR A 86 2.29 9.25 6.99
CA TYR A 86 2.16 8.29 5.89
C TYR A 86 1.17 7.15 6.14
N LEU A 87 0.64 6.98 7.35
CA LEU A 87 -0.47 6.04 7.62
C LEU A 87 -1.67 6.22 6.68
N PRO A 88 -2.10 7.46 6.36
CA PRO A 88 -3.15 7.66 5.36
C PRO A 88 -2.79 7.10 3.97
N ILE A 89 -1.50 7.03 3.63
CA ILE A 89 -1.01 6.54 2.34
C ILE A 89 -1.11 5.01 2.27
N GLY A 90 -0.73 4.29 3.32
CA GLY A 90 -0.90 2.84 3.39
C GLY A 90 -2.38 2.45 3.29
N VAL A 91 -3.23 3.08 4.09
CA VAL A 91 -4.70 2.89 4.04
C VAL A 91 -5.27 3.21 2.66
N GLY A 92 -4.83 4.33 2.04
CA GLY A 92 -5.25 4.69 0.69
C GLY A 92 -4.84 3.66 -0.36
N ALA A 93 -3.58 3.18 -0.30
CA ALA A 93 -3.07 2.15 -1.20
C ALA A 93 -3.77 0.80 -1.01
N PHE A 94 -4.16 0.47 0.23
CA PHE A 94 -4.97 -0.71 0.54
C PHE A 94 -6.32 -0.65 -0.19
N PHE A 95 -7.07 0.45 -0.03
CA PHE A 95 -8.36 0.62 -0.70
C PHE A 95 -8.24 0.65 -2.22
N ALA A 96 -7.20 1.29 -2.75
CA ALA A 96 -6.93 1.31 -4.19
C ALA A 96 -6.64 -0.11 -4.71
N GLY A 97 -5.77 -0.86 -4.03
CA GLY A 97 -5.47 -2.25 -4.37
C GLY A 97 -6.72 -3.14 -4.34
N LEU A 98 -7.58 -2.97 -3.32
CA LEU A 98 -8.83 -3.70 -3.19
C LEU A 98 -9.82 -3.35 -4.31
N GLY A 99 -9.94 -2.08 -4.66
CA GLY A 99 -10.74 -1.62 -5.80
C GLY A 99 -10.27 -2.21 -7.13
N ILE A 100 -8.95 -2.25 -7.36
CA ILE A 100 -8.37 -2.88 -8.55
C ILE A 100 -8.64 -4.38 -8.55
N LEU A 101 -8.49 -5.07 -7.42
CA LEU A 101 -8.76 -6.50 -7.31
C LEU A 101 -10.21 -6.84 -7.66
N VAL A 102 -11.17 -6.10 -7.10
CA VAL A 102 -12.60 -6.23 -7.42
C VAL A 102 -12.84 -5.94 -8.90
N GLY A 103 -12.22 -4.89 -9.45
CA GLY A 103 -12.29 -4.53 -10.85
C GLY A 103 -11.79 -5.64 -11.78
N VAL A 104 -10.67 -6.28 -11.44
CA VAL A 104 -10.09 -7.40 -12.17
C VAL A 104 -11.01 -8.63 -12.13
N VAL A 105 -11.54 -8.99 -10.96
CA VAL A 105 -12.48 -10.12 -10.84
C VAL A 105 -13.72 -9.89 -11.69
N ARG A 106 -14.30 -8.68 -11.62
CA ARG A 106 -15.48 -8.31 -12.43
C ARG A 106 -15.17 -8.29 -13.93
N ALA A 107 -14.01 -7.77 -14.33
CA ALA A 107 -13.58 -7.77 -15.73
C ALA A 107 -13.37 -9.18 -16.26
N ARG A 108 -12.79 -10.07 -15.44
CA ARG A 108 -12.58 -11.47 -15.81
C ARG A 108 -13.92 -12.20 -15.97
N HIS A 109 -14.87 -12.02 -15.05
CA HIS A 109 -16.20 -12.63 -15.16
C HIS A 109 -16.96 -12.20 -16.43
N ARG A 110 -16.75 -10.97 -16.93
CA ARG A 110 -17.34 -10.51 -18.20
C ARG A 110 -16.70 -11.12 -19.44
N LEU A 111 -15.49 -11.67 -19.32
CA LEU A 111 -14.75 -12.28 -20.41
C LEU A 111 -14.94 -13.81 -20.49
N GLY A 112 -15.78 -14.40 -19.60
CA GLY A 112 -15.98 -15.85 -19.46
C GLY A 112 -14.78 -16.57 -18.87
#